data_AF-A0A455UGC5-F1
#
_entry.id   AF-A0A455UGC5-F1
#
_cell.length_a   1.000
_cell.length_b   1.000
_cell.length_c   1.000
_cell.angle_alpha   90.00
_cell.angle_beta   90.00
_cell.angle_gamma   90.00
#
_symmetry.space_group_name_H-M   'P 1'
#
loop_
_entity.id
_entity.type
_entity.pdbx_description
1 polymer ?
#
loop_
_entity_poly.entity_id
_entity_poly.type
_entity_poly.pdbx_seq_one_letter_code
_entity_poly.pdbx_strand_id
1 'polypeptide(L)'
;MSQPVLICRPGERGDALAAALSERGESVESLNVMQLEALPEDPVTRRIWLDIDQYHKIIVISPFAALCLSEALDRFWPQLPVDIDYYSVGSATASTLYNQLGVRVHVPSPTAGEDTSEALLALASLQQLNHQRVLLVAGEGGRPLLAETLAERGQR
;
A
#
# COMPACT_ATOMS: atom_id res chain seq x y z
N MET A 1 33.01 19.91 5.91
CA MET A 1 32.68 18.47 5.90
C MET A 1 31.17 18.37 5.88
N SER A 2 30.58 17.67 4.90
CA SER A 2 29.15 17.38 4.96
C SER A 2 28.88 16.44 6.14
N GLN A 3 27.72 16.58 6.76
CA GLN A 3 27.32 15.66 7.83
C GLN A 3 26.96 14.31 7.19
N PRO A 4 27.35 13.18 7.79
CA PRO A 4 26.98 11.86 7.27
C PRO A 4 25.46 11.67 7.33
N VAL A 5 24.88 11.07 6.29
CA VAL A 5 23.46 10.73 6.21
C VAL A 5 23.25 9.32 6.74
N LEU A 6 22.38 9.19 7.73
CA LEU A 6 21.99 7.90 8.29
C LEU A 6 20.63 7.48 7.73
N ILE A 7 20.57 6.32 7.08
CA ILE A 7 19.33 5.78 6.52
C ILE A 7 18.81 4.68 7.44
N CYS A 8 17.68 4.94 8.08
CA CYS A 8 16.98 3.95 8.92
C CYS A 8 15.90 3.18 8.16
N ARG A 9 15.66 3.50 6.88
CA ARG A 9 14.58 2.90 6.08
C ARG A 9 14.97 1.48 5.67
N PRO A 10 14.13 0.46 5.93
CA PRO A 10 14.46 -0.92 5.58
C PRO A 10 14.26 -1.22 4.09
N GLY A 11 14.96 -2.26 3.63
CA GLY A 11 14.78 -2.90 2.34
C GLY A 11 15.20 -2.05 1.14
N GLU A 12 14.75 -2.47 -0.05
CA GLU A 12 15.20 -1.94 -1.35
C GLU A 12 15.05 -0.42 -1.49
N ARG A 13 14.05 0.17 -0.81
CA ARG A 13 13.84 1.63 -0.82
C ARG A 13 14.90 2.38 -0.02
N GLY A 14 15.42 1.78 1.05
CA GLY A 14 16.57 2.29 1.78
C GLY A 14 17.83 2.20 0.93
N ASP A 15 18.03 1.07 0.27
CA ASP A 15 19.19 0.81 -0.59
C ASP A 15 19.22 1.75 -1.80
N ALA A 16 18.07 1.94 -2.47
CA ALA A 16 17.95 2.87 -3.59
C ALA A 16 18.23 4.32 -3.18
N LEU A 17 17.79 4.73 -1.99
CA LEU A 17 18.09 6.06 -1.45
C LEU A 17 19.58 6.19 -1.11
N ALA A 18 20.18 5.14 -0.54
CA ALA A 18 21.60 5.12 -0.22
C ALA A 18 22.45 5.29 -1.49
N ALA A 19 22.16 4.49 -2.52
CA ALA A 19 22.83 4.58 -3.81
C ALA A 19 22.71 5.98 -4.42
N ALA A 20 21.50 6.54 -4.48
CA ALA A 20 21.26 7.86 -5.07
C ALA A 20 21.99 9.01 -4.34
N LEU A 21 22.21 8.88 -3.02
CA LEU A 21 22.96 9.84 -2.23
C LEU A 21 24.48 9.64 -2.38
N SER A 22 24.96 8.39 -2.38
CA SER A 22 26.37 8.08 -2.61
C SER A 22 26.84 8.50 -4.00
N GLU A 23 26.01 8.37 -5.03
CA GLU A 23 26.28 8.87 -6.39
C GLU A 23 26.49 10.40 -6.44
N ARG A 24 25.96 11.13 -5.47
CA ARG A 24 26.14 12.59 -5.33
C ARG A 24 27.37 12.95 -4.49
N GLY A 25 28.12 11.96 -4.02
CA GLY A 25 29.32 12.13 -3.19
C GLY A 25 29.03 12.30 -1.70
N GLU A 26 27.80 12.03 -1.25
CA GLU A 26 27.47 12.08 0.18
C GLU A 26 27.97 10.84 0.92
N SER A 27 28.39 11.03 2.17
CA SER A 27 28.73 9.93 3.08
C SER A 27 27.43 9.36 3.65
N VAL A 28 27.10 8.11 3.31
CA VAL A 28 25.84 7.47 3.69
C VAL A 28 26.11 6.19 4.47
N GLU A 29 25.40 6.00 5.58
CA GLU A 29 25.38 4.75 6.33
C GLU A 29 23.94 4.25 6.49
N SER A 30 23.72 2.97 6.19
CA SER A 30 22.43 2.31 6.44
C SER A 30 22.42 1.69 7.83
N LEU A 31 21.47 2.13 8.65
CA LEU A 31 21.23 1.58 9.97
C LEU A 31 19.98 0.69 9.90
N ASN A 32 20.17 -0.62 9.88
CA ASN A 32 19.10 -1.62 9.80
C ASN A 32 18.33 -1.74 11.13
N VAL A 33 17.65 -0.68 11.55
CA VAL A 33 16.87 -0.62 12.81
C VAL A 33 15.43 -1.08 12.68
N MET A 34 14.96 -1.31 11.47
CA MET A 34 13.60 -1.76 11.18
C MET A 34 13.64 -2.93 10.21
N GLN A 35 12.65 -3.80 10.30
CA GLN A 35 12.42 -4.88 9.34
C GLN A 35 10.92 -4.93 9.01
N LEU A 36 10.61 -5.31 7.78
CA LEU A 36 9.24 -5.58 7.34
C LEU A 36 9.05 -7.09 7.30
N GLU A 37 8.07 -7.57 8.05
CA GLU A 37 7.73 -8.99 8.12
C GLU A 37 6.26 -9.17 7.77
N ALA A 38 5.97 -10.19 6.96
CA ALA A 38 4.61 -10.57 6.68
C ALA A 38 4.00 -11.20 7.94
N LEU A 39 2.78 -10.79 8.27
CA LEU A 39 2.04 -11.43 9.35
C LEU A 39 1.70 -12.88 8.96
N PRO A 40 1.75 -13.82 9.91
CA PRO A 40 1.32 -15.19 9.64
C PRO A 40 -0.14 -15.19 9.23
N GLU A 41 -0.46 -15.93 8.16
CA GLU A 41 -1.85 -16.09 7.71
C GLU A 41 -2.62 -16.92 8.75
N ASP A 42 -3.68 -16.32 9.29
CA ASP A 42 -4.66 -16.99 10.14
C ASP A 42 -5.95 -17.34 9.34
N PRO A 43 -6.88 -18.13 9.89
CA PRO A 43 -8.11 -18.50 9.18
C PRO A 43 -8.97 -17.31 8.75
N VAL A 44 -8.93 -16.19 9.49
CA VAL A 44 -9.70 -14.98 9.16
C VAL A 44 -9.12 -14.28 7.94
N THR A 45 -7.81 -14.05 7.95
CA THR A 45 -7.04 -13.44 6.86
C THR A 45 -7.12 -14.30 5.60
N ARG A 46 -6.98 -15.62 5.75
CA ARG A 46 -7.19 -16.57 4.64
C ARG A 46 -8.58 -16.43 4.02
N ARG A 47 -9.61 -16.28 4.84
CA ARG A 47 -10.98 -16.11 4.35
C ARG A 47 -11.15 -14.81 3.57
N ILE A 48 -10.52 -13.72 4.01
CA ILE A 48 -10.50 -12.44 3.29
C ILE A 48 -9.91 -12.62 1.88
N TRP A 49 -8.80 -13.36 1.76
CA TRP A 49 -8.19 -13.63 0.45
C TRP A 49 -9.07 -14.47 -0.46
N LEU A 50 -9.71 -15.50 0.09
CA LEU A 50 -10.64 -16.36 -0.67
C LEU A 50 -11.92 -15.65 -1.09
N ASP A 51 -12.31 -14.57 -0.40
CA ASP A 51 -13.53 -13.80 -0.64
C ASP A 51 -13.23 -12.43 -1.28
N ILE A 52 -12.06 -12.27 -1.92
CA ILE A 52 -11.64 -10.96 -2.43
C ILE A 52 -12.57 -10.41 -3.52
N ASP A 53 -13.25 -11.29 -4.24
CA ASP A 53 -14.29 -10.99 -5.23
C ASP A 53 -15.53 -10.32 -4.63
N GLN A 54 -15.71 -10.38 -3.30
CA GLN A 54 -16.81 -9.71 -2.61
C GLN A 54 -16.52 -8.24 -2.28
N TYR A 55 -15.28 -7.77 -2.53
CA TYR A 55 -14.90 -6.38 -2.32
C TYR A 55 -15.00 -5.61 -3.62
N HIS A 56 -15.53 -4.39 -3.53
CA HIS A 56 -15.66 -3.50 -4.67
C HIS A 56 -14.40 -2.64 -4.82
N LYS A 57 -13.69 -2.40 -3.71
CA LYS A 57 -12.54 -1.51 -3.64
C LYS A 57 -11.46 -2.12 -2.76
N ILE A 58 -10.22 -2.03 -3.21
CA ILE A 58 -9.05 -2.47 -2.43
C ILE A 58 -8.07 -1.31 -2.32
N ILE A 59 -7.78 -0.92 -1.09
CA ILE A 59 -6.84 0.15 -0.77
C ILE A 59 -5.58 -0.46 -0.18
N VAL A 60 -4.43 -0.19 -0.79
CA VAL A 60 -3.13 -0.69 -0.37
C VAL A 60 -2.22 0.48 0.00
N ILE A 61 -1.71 0.48 1.23
CA ILE A 61 -1.06 1.69 1.79
C ILE A 61 0.47 1.70 1.65
N SER A 62 1.10 0.61 1.23
CA SER A 62 2.56 0.53 1.08
C SER A 62 2.98 -0.49 0.02
N PRO A 63 4.20 -0.37 -0.55
CA PRO A 63 4.73 -1.36 -1.48
C PRO A 63 4.84 -2.76 -0.86
N PHE A 64 5.20 -2.85 0.42
CA PHE A 64 5.28 -4.14 1.11
C PHE A 64 3.91 -4.80 1.28
N ALA A 65 2.88 -4.02 1.61
CA ALA A 65 1.50 -4.51 1.64
C ALA A 65 1.02 -4.98 0.25
N ALA A 66 1.47 -4.33 -0.82
CA ALA A 66 1.20 -4.77 -2.18
C ALA A 66 1.85 -6.12 -2.50
N LEU A 67 3.09 -6.35 -2.06
CA LEU A 67 3.78 -7.64 -2.20
C LEU A 67 3.04 -8.74 -1.43
N CYS A 68 2.68 -8.50 -0.16
CA CYS A 68 1.92 -9.46 0.64
C CYS A 68 0.56 -9.78 0.01
N LEU A 69 -0.14 -8.77 -0.52
CA LEU A 69 -1.39 -8.99 -1.25
C LEU A 69 -1.15 -9.85 -2.49
N SER A 70 -0.14 -9.53 -3.30
CA SER A 70 0.11 -10.29 -4.54
C SER A 70 0.46 -11.75 -4.27
N GLU A 71 1.30 -12.03 -3.27
CA GLU A 71 1.62 -13.39 -2.85
C GLU A 71 0.39 -14.14 -2.32
N ALA A 72 -0.52 -13.44 -1.64
CA ALA A 72 -1.77 -14.04 -1.20
C ALA A 72 -2.67 -14.41 -2.38
N LEU A 73 -2.83 -13.51 -3.36
CA LEU A 73 -3.73 -13.74 -4.50
C LEU A 73 -3.20 -14.78 -5.48
N ASP A 74 -1.89 -14.84 -5.72
CA ASP A 74 -1.27 -15.85 -6.58
C ASP A 74 -1.60 -17.29 -6.09
N ARG A 75 -1.69 -17.48 -4.77
CA ARG A 75 -2.01 -18.80 -4.18
C ARG A 75 -3.46 -19.24 -4.37
N PHE A 76 -4.40 -18.31 -4.48
CA PHE A 76 -5.84 -18.61 -4.42
C PHE A 76 -6.62 -18.25 -5.68
N TRP A 77 -6.10 -17.32 -6.49
CA TRP A 77 -6.79 -16.74 -7.64
C TRP A 77 -5.92 -16.85 -8.89
N PRO A 78 -6.02 -17.98 -9.65
CA PRO A 78 -5.34 -18.13 -10.93
C PRO A 78 -5.68 -17.02 -11.93
N GLN A 79 -6.86 -16.43 -11.77
CA GLN A 79 -7.30 -15.21 -12.43
C GLN A 79 -7.92 -14.30 -11.38
N LEU A 80 -7.50 -13.04 -11.37
CA LEU A 80 -8.07 -12.03 -10.47
C LEU A 80 -9.55 -11.78 -10.80
N PRO A 81 -10.40 -11.52 -9.79
CA PRO A 81 -11.76 -11.08 -10.03
C PRO A 81 -11.78 -9.77 -10.82
N VAL A 82 -12.82 -9.62 -11.64
CA VAL A 82 -13.08 -8.40 -12.38
C VAL A 82 -13.86 -7.40 -11.52
N ASP A 83 -13.93 -6.15 -11.97
CA ASP A 83 -14.73 -5.09 -11.36
C ASP A 83 -14.32 -4.68 -9.92
N ILE A 84 -13.04 -4.88 -9.58
CA ILE A 84 -12.42 -4.34 -8.36
C ILE A 84 -11.65 -3.06 -8.69
N ASP A 85 -11.97 -1.96 -8.00
CA ASP A 85 -11.18 -0.72 -8.07
C ASP A 85 -10.01 -0.78 -7.06
N TYR A 86 -8.78 -0.66 -7.56
CA TYR A 86 -7.59 -0.61 -6.71
C TYR A 86 -7.14 0.82 -6.43
N TYR A 87 -6.70 1.07 -5.21
CA TYR A 87 -6.29 2.39 -4.73
C TYR A 87 -4.97 2.29 -3.96
N SER A 88 -4.16 3.34 -4.03
CA SER A 88 -3.00 3.48 -3.14
C SER A 88 -2.66 4.93 -2.88
N VAL A 89 -1.98 5.19 -1.77
CA VAL A 89 -1.59 6.56 -1.36
C VAL A 89 -0.49 7.16 -2.23
N GLY A 90 0.32 6.33 -2.92
CA GLY A 90 1.51 6.82 -3.61
C GLY A 90 1.91 5.94 -4.79
N SER A 91 2.62 6.56 -5.74
CA SER A 91 3.00 5.97 -7.02
C SER A 91 3.84 4.69 -6.89
N ALA A 92 4.70 4.60 -5.87
CA ALA A 92 5.51 3.41 -5.63
C ALA A 92 4.64 2.17 -5.37
N THR A 93 3.59 2.29 -4.56
CA THR A 93 2.66 1.20 -4.27
C THR A 93 1.85 0.82 -5.52
N ALA A 94 1.36 1.82 -6.27
CA ALA A 94 0.67 1.60 -7.53
C ALA A 94 1.53 0.84 -8.55
N SER A 95 2.81 1.21 -8.68
CA SER A 95 3.77 0.53 -9.55
C SER A 95 3.99 -0.92 -9.12
N THR A 96 4.13 -1.19 -7.82
CA THR A 96 4.25 -2.56 -7.31
C THR A 96 3.01 -3.39 -7.65
N LEU A 97 1.81 -2.88 -7.40
CA LEU A 97 0.56 -3.57 -7.75
C LEU A 97 0.43 -3.83 -9.25
N TYR A 98 0.76 -2.85 -10.09
CA TYR A 98 0.74 -3.04 -11.54
C TYR A 98 1.73 -4.13 -11.98
N ASN A 99 2.95 -4.10 -11.45
CA ASN A 99 3.99 -5.06 -11.83
C ASN A 99 3.68 -6.49 -11.36
N GLN A 100 3.08 -6.64 -10.17
CA GLN A 100 2.79 -7.96 -9.59
C GLN A 100 1.45 -8.55 -10.05
N LEU A 101 0.43 -7.70 -10.24
CA LEU A 101 -0.96 -8.14 -10.47
C LEU A 101 -1.53 -7.66 -11.80
N GLY A 102 -0.85 -6.77 -12.53
CA GLY A 102 -1.35 -6.19 -13.77
C GLY A 102 -2.53 -5.22 -13.59
N VAL A 103 -2.83 -4.82 -12.35
CA VAL A 103 -4.00 -3.99 -12.03
C VAL A 103 -3.71 -2.50 -12.20
N ARG A 104 -4.71 -1.75 -12.67
CA ARG A 104 -4.66 -0.28 -12.68
C ARG A 104 -5.04 0.23 -11.29
N VAL A 105 -4.29 1.21 -10.80
CA VAL A 105 -4.44 1.73 -9.44
C VAL A 105 -4.75 3.22 -9.48
N HIS A 106 -5.81 3.62 -8.79
CA HIS A 106 -6.14 5.01 -8.53
C HIS A 106 -5.19 5.56 -7.46
N VAL A 107 -4.52 6.66 -7.80
CA VAL A 107 -3.64 7.41 -6.90
C VAL A 107 -4.11 8.86 -6.83
N PRO A 108 -3.90 9.56 -5.69
CA PRO A 108 -4.12 10.99 -5.63
C PRO A 108 -3.33 11.74 -6.71
N SER A 109 -3.85 12.87 -7.18
CA SER A 109 -3.08 13.74 -8.06
C SER A 109 -1.82 14.22 -7.33
N PRO A 110 -0.65 14.32 -7.99
CA PRO A 110 0.55 14.91 -7.39
C PRO A 110 0.35 16.34 -6.87
N THR A 111 -0.69 17.03 -7.36
CA THR A 111 -1.06 18.39 -6.95
C THR A 111 -2.00 18.45 -5.75
N ALA A 112 -2.55 17.31 -5.30
CA ALA A 112 -3.54 17.23 -4.22
C ALA A 112 -2.92 17.12 -2.81
N GLY A 113 -1.59 17.10 -2.72
CA GLY A 113 -0.83 16.91 -1.47
C GLY A 113 0.21 15.80 -1.61
N GLU A 114 1.01 15.59 -0.56
CA GLU A 114 1.90 14.42 -0.43
C GLU A 114 1.11 13.09 -0.47
N ASP A 115 1.82 11.95 -0.48
CA ASP A 115 1.27 10.58 -0.42
C ASP A 115 0.55 10.27 0.93
N THR A 116 -0.53 11.00 1.22
CA THR A 116 -1.25 11.02 2.50
C THR A 116 -2.60 10.30 2.43
N SER A 117 -3.14 9.97 3.61
CA SER A 117 -4.44 9.34 3.74
C SER A 117 -5.55 10.27 3.28
N GLU A 118 -5.39 11.55 3.60
CA GLU A 118 -6.30 12.65 3.33
C GLU A 118 -6.43 12.88 1.83
N ALA A 119 -5.30 12.90 1.11
CA ALA A 119 -5.28 13.04 -0.35
C ALA A 119 -6.02 11.88 -1.03
N LEU A 120 -5.86 10.65 -0.51
CA LEU A 120 -6.60 9.49 -1.01
C LEU A 120 -8.09 9.59 -0.72
N LEU A 121 -8.47 9.93 0.51
CA LEU A 121 -9.86 10.09 0.91
C LEU A 121 -10.56 11.21 0.13
N ALA A 122 -9.83 12.18 -0.42
CA ALA A 122 -10.38 13.26 -1.25
C ALA A 122 -10.82 12.79 -2.65
N LEU A 123 -10.43 11.59 -3.11
CA LEU A 123 -10.89 11.05 -4.38
C LEU A 123 -12.42 10.91 -4.40
N ALA A 124 -13.06 11.43 -5.46
CA ALA A 124 -14.51 11.42 -5.59
C ALA A 124 -15.12 10.01 -5.43
N SER A 125 -14.44 8.99 -5.95
CA SER A 125 -14.86 7.58 -5.86
C SER A 125 -14.78 6.98 -4.45
N LEU A 126 -14.22 7.69 -3.47
CA LEU A 126 -14.13 7.28 -2.07
C LEU A 126 -14.94 8.17 -1.13
N GLN A 127 -15.62 9.21 -1.64
CA GLN A 127 -16.44 10.12 -0.84
C GLN A 127 -17.79 9.52 -0.46
N GLN A 128 -18.35 8.68 -1.33
CA GLN A 128 -19.61 7.98 -1.09
C GLN A 128 -19.43 6.51 -1.45
N LEU A 129 -19.61 5.63 -0.48
CA LEU A 129 -19.38 4.21 -0.65
C LEU A 129 -20.68 3.40 -0.75
N ASN A 130 -21.86 3.94 -0.46
CA ASN A 130 -23.19 3.37 -0.79
C ASN A 130 -23.27 1.81 -0.72
N HIS A 131 -22.92 1.21 0.44
CA HIS A 131 -22.90 -0.25 0.67
C HIS A 131 -21.82 -1.07 -0.09
N GLN A 132 -20.80 -0.40 -0.62
CA GLN A 132 -19.62 -1.04 -1.20
C GLN A 132 -18.68 -1.52 -0.10
N ARG A 133 -18.30 -2.80 -0.19
CA ARG A 133 -17.26 -3.38 0.66
C ARG A 133 -15.88 -2.90 0.21
N VAL A 134 -15.14 -2.34 1.14
CA VAL A 134 -13.76 -1.87 0.94
C VAL A 134 -12.82 -2.73 1.76
N LEU A 135 -11.76 -3.23 1.13
CA LEU A 135 -10.66 -3.91 1.81
C LEU A 135 -9.49 -2.95 1.97
N LEU A 136 -9.01 -2.77 3.20
CA LEU A 136 -7.79 -2.02 3.48
C LEU A 136 -6.65 -3.00 3.78
N VAL A 137 -5.63 -3.02 2.94
CA VAL A 137 -4.43 -3.85 3.11
C VAL A 137 -3.30 -2.98 3.67
N ALA A 138 -2.94 -3.24 4.92
CA ALA A 138 -2.04 -2.44 5.73
C ALA A 138 -1.22 -3.30 6.68
N GLY A 139 -0.08 -2.78 7.16
CA GLY A 139 0.64 -3.38 8.29
C GLY A 139 -0.05 -3.10 9.62
N GLU A 140 0.40 -3.76 10.70
CA GLU A 140 -0.10 -3.52 12.06
C GLU A 140 0.03 -2.04 12.44
N GLY A 141 -0.97 -1.51 13.16
CA GLY A 141 -1.09 -0.08 13.46
C GLY A 141 -1.56 0.79 12.29
N GLY A 142 -1.27 0.39 11.05
CA GLY A 142 -1.90 0.86 9.82
C GLY A 142 -2.05 2.37 9.67
N ARG A 143 -3.21 2.79 9.16
CA ARG A 143 -3.62 4.20 9.04
C ARG A 143 -5.04 4.36 9.60
N PRO A 144 -5.21 4.62 10.91
CA PRO A 144 -6.53 4.66 11.56
C PRO A 144 -7.52 5.58 10.86
N LEU A 145 -7.07 6.78 10.46
CA LEU A 145 -7.87 7.75 9.71
C LEU A 145 -8.52 7.16 8.46
N LEU A 146 -7.78 6.34 7.69
CA LEU A 146 -8.35 5.68 6.50
C LEU A 146 -9.46 4.71 6.89
N ALA A 147 -9.17 3.82 7.83
CA ALA A 147 -10.11 2.79 8.25
C ALA A 147 -11.40 3.41 8.82
N GLU A 148 -11.27 4.38 9.72
CA GLU A 148 -12.38 5.07 10.38
C GLU A 148 -13.23 5.83 9.34
N THR A 149 -12.60 6.64 8.49
CA THR A 149 -13.33 7.45 7.50
C THR A 149 -14.06 6.59 6.47
N LEU A 150 -13.44 5.49 6.01
CA LEU A 150 -14.09 4.58 5.06
C LEU A 150 -15.26 3.83 5.70
N ALA A 151 -15.13 3.41 6.96
CA ALA A 151 -16.23 2.81 7.70
C ALA A 151 -17.41 3.78 7.85
N GLU A 152 -17.13 5.04 8.22
CA GLU A 152 -18.15 6.10 8.34
C GLU A 152 -18.88 6.38 7.01
N ARG A 153 -18.17 6.35 5.88
CA ARG A 153 -18.75 6.57 4.54
C ARG A 153 -19.43 5.32 3.97
N GLY A 154 -19.05 4.14 4.46
CA GLY A 154 -19.52 2.85 4.00
C GLY A 154 -20.88 2.45 4.53
N GLN A 155 -21.25 2.90 5.75
CA GLN A 155 -22.40 2.46 6.55
C GLN A 155 -23.16 1.24 5.97
N ARG A 156 -22.50 0.09 6.05
CA ARG A 156 -22.63 -0.80 7.21
C ARG A 156 -21.26 -1.35 7.61
#